data_AF-A0A9D1IF18-F1
#
_entry.id   AF-A0A9D1IF18-F1
#
_cell.length_a   1.000
_cell.length_b   1.000
_cell.length_c   1.000
_cell.angle_alpha   90.00
_cell.angle_beta   90.00
_cell.angle_gamma   90.00
#
_symmetry.space_group_name_H-M   'P 1'
#
loop_
_entity.id
_entity.type
_entity.pdbx_description
1 polymer ?
#
loop_
_entity_poly.entity_id
_entity_poly.type
_entity_poly.pdbx_seq_one_letter_code
_entity_poly.pdbx_strand_id
1 'polypeptide(L)'
;MKTKIYETETHDLSAVVYANGEYRNYVPDAMIAALEGDGFFEEARMGFPEAVLYEDDFQMSSPVGMESVLEEKLRGCVLVAEIGEEVRLYPHRLSADQREFFALELGEDVLEDALARDTDGSGVLLDL
;
A
#
# COMPACT_ATOMS: atom_id res chain seq x y z
N MET A 1 6.03 -11.68 -4.16
CA MET A 1 5.73 -10.81 -2.99
C MET A 1 4.43 -10.07 -3.28
N LYS A 2 3.68 -9.65 -2.26
CA LYS A 2 2.50 -8.81 -2.46
C LYS A 2 2.43 -7.76 -1.36
N THR A 3 2.27 -6.51 -1.75
CA THR A 3 2.17 -5.38 -0.84
C THR A 3 0.83 -4.71 -1.04
N LYS A 4 0.07 -4.54 0.03
CA LYS A 4 -1.21 -3.83 0.02
C LYS A 4 -0.99 -2.44 0.58
N ILE A 5 -1.41 -1.42 -0.15
CA ILE A 5 -1.32 -0.02 0.25
C ILE A 5 -2.68 0.44 0.75
N TYR A 6 -2.70 1.01 1.94
CA TYR A 6 -3.89 1.55 2.57
C TYR A 6 -3.72 3.03 2.83
N GLU A 7 -4.77 3.79 2.57
CA GLU A 7 -4.88 5.18 2.98
C GLU A 7 -5.52 5.26 4.37
N THR A 8 -4.91 6.00 5.29
CA THR A 8 -5.40 6.21 6.66
C THR A 8 -6.47 7.31 6.70
N GLU A 9 -7.13 7.50 7.85
CA GLU A 9 -8.07 8.61 8.07
C GLU A 9 -7.42 10.00 7.97
N THR A 10 -6.10 10.07 8.14
CA THR A 10 -5.30 11.30 7.97
C THR A 10 -4.78 11.48 6.54
N HIS A 11 -5.18 10.60 5.61
CA HIS A 11 -4.71 10.56 4.23
C HIS A 11 -3.24 10.18 4.06
N ASP A 12 -2.60 9.60 5.08
CA ASP A 12 -1.27 9.02 4.94
C ASP A 12 -1.34 7.62 4.31
N LEU A 13 -0.24 7.17 3.72
CA LEU A 13 -0.14 5.83 3.15
C LEU A 13 0.56 4.87 4.11
N SER A 14 -0.11 3.77 4.43
CA SER A 14 0.47 2.63 5.14
C SER A 14 0.54 1.43 4.20
N ALA A 15 1.47 0.50 4.46
CA ALA A 15 1.60 -0.71 3.66
C ALA A 15 1.57 -1.97 4.51
N VAL A 16 1.03 -3.05 3.95
CA VAL A 16 1.10 -4.39 4.52
C VAL A 16 1.76 -5.31 3.53
N VAL A 17 2.87 -5.90 3.94
CA VAL A 17 3.73 -6.73 3.09
C VAL A 17 3.45 -8.20 3.37
N TYR A 18 3.25 -8.97 2.30
CA TYR A 18 3.04 -10.41 2.33
C TYR A 18 4.10 -11.13 1.48
N ALA A 19 4.67 -12.20 2.01
CA ALA A 19 5.55 -13.12 1.27
C ALA A 19 4.97 -14.53 1.32
N ASN A 20 4.82 -15.16 0.15
CA ASN A 20 4.22 -16.50 0.02
C ASN A 20 2.83 -16.65 0.67
N GLY A 21 2.04 -15.57 0.69
CA GLY A 21 0.71 -15.52 1.31
C GLY A 21 0.72 -15.28 2.82
N GLU A 22 1.90 -15.23 3.45
CA GLU A 22 2.06 -14.97 4.88
C GLU A 22 2.38 -13.48 5.11
N TYR A 23 1.82 -12.92 6.18
CA TYR A 23 2.17 -11.58 6.64
C TYR A 23 3.67 -11.50 6.94
N ARG A 24 4.30 -10.41 6.52
CA ARG A 24 5.72 -10.13 6.76
C ARG A 24 5.98 -8.82 7.47
N ASN A 25 5.29 -7.76 7.09
CA ASN A 25 5.57 -6.45 7.68
C ASN A 25 4.35 -5.52 7.58
N TYR A 26 4.32 -4.52 8.47
CA TYR A 26 3.43 -3.37 8.41
C TYR A 26 4.29 -2.11 8.38
N VAL A 27 4.13 -1.30 7.33
CA VAL A 27 4.87 -0.05 7.18
C VAL A 27 3.89 1.09 7.50
N PRO A 28 4.03 1.79 8.64
CA PRO A 28 3.07 2.81 9.06
C PRO A 28 3.08 4.05 8.15
N ASP A 29 4.23 4.35 7.55
CA ASP A 29 4.41 5.45 6.60
C ASP A 29 5.19 4.94 5.38
N ALA A 30 4.44 4.50 4.37
CA ALA A 30 4.97 3.92 3.15
C ALA A 30 5.65 4.97 2.26
N MET A 31 5.23 6.23 2.32
CA MET A 31 5.86 7.31 1.53
C MET A 31 7.26 7.62 2.07
N ILE A 32 7.41 7.71 3.39
CA ILE A 32 8.72 7.89 4.02
C ILE A 32 9.61 6.68 3.77
N ALA A 33 9.06 5.46 3.84
CA ALA A 33 9.82 4.24 3.54
C ALA A 33 10.31 4.16 2.09
N ALA A 34 9.62 4.79 1.13
CA ALA A 34 10.03 4.84 -0.26
C ALA A 34 10.95 6.02 -0.61
N LEU A 35 11.19 6.95 0.31
CA LEU A 35 11.82 8.24 0.00
C LEU A 35 13.24 8.12 -0.58
N GLU A 36 13.99 7.10 -0.18
CA GLU A 36 15.36 6.84 -0.63
C GLU A 36 15.44 5.79 -1.76
N GLY A 37 14.31 5.25 -2.20
CA GLY A 37 14.24 4.20 -3.21
C GLY A 37 14.14 4.72 -4.65
N ASP A 38 14.06 3.78 -5.59
CA ASP A 38 13.96 4.07 -7.03
C ASP A 38 12.53 4.51 -7.46
N GLY A 39 11.56 4.46 -6.54
CA GLY A 39 10.18 4.89 -6.73
C GLY A 39 9.24 4.16 -5.77
N PHE A 40 8.07 4.73 -5.50
CA PHE A 40 7.11 4.18 -4.53
C PHE A 40 6.62 2.79 -4.94
N PHE A 41 6.31 2.58 -6.23
CA PHE A 41 5.84 1.28 -6.71
C PHE A 41 6.93 0.22 -6.75
N GLU A 42 8.17 0.60 -7.08
CA GLU A 42 9.30 -0.34 -7.07
C GLU A 42 9.62 -0.78 -5.63
N GLU A 43 9.66 0.16 -4.70
CA GLU A 43 9.82 -0.13 -3.27
C GLU A 43 8.68 -1.03 -2.76
N ALA A 44 7.44 -0.73 -3.11
CA ALA A 44 6.31 -1.57 -2.74
C ALA A 44 6.37 -2.98 -3.36
N ARG A 45 6.88 -3.15 -4.60
CA ARG A 45 7.10 -4.48 -5.22
C ARG A 45 8.14 -5.30 -4.47
N MET A 46 9.18 -4.63 -3.97
CA MET A 46 10.20 -5.23 -3.11
C MET A 46 9.74 -5.41 -1.66
N GLY A 47 8.60 -4.78 -1.31
CA GLY A 47 8.00 -4.80 0.02
C GLY A 47 8.75 -3.95 1.04
N PHE A 48 9.28 -2.82 0.59
CA PHE A 48 10.00 -1.82 1.39
C PHE A 48 11.18 -2.42 2.16
N PRO A 49 12.24 -2.90 1.46
CA PRO A 49 13.38 -3.56 2.08
C PRO A 49 14.09 -2.71 3.16
N GLU A 50 14.07 -1.38 3.00
CA GLU A 50 14.68 -0.43 3.95
C GLU A 50 13.71 0.02 5.07
N ALA A 51 12.44 -0.37 5.01
CA ALA A 51 11.51 -0.09 6.10
C ALA A 51 11.89 -0.90 7.34
N VAL A 52 11.90 -0.23 8.48
CA VAL A 52 12.05 -0.88 9.79
C VAL A 52 10.93 -1.93 9.92
N LEU A 53 11.32 -3.17 10.22
CA LEU A 53 10.35 -4.24 10.42
C LEU A 53 9.51 -3.92 11.65
N TYR A 54 8.19 -3.91 11.48
CA TYR A 54 7.25 -3.73 12.58
C TYR A 54 7.33 -4.86 13.60
N GLU A 55 7.82 -6.04 13.19
CA GLU A 55 8.13 -7.14 14.11
C GLU A 55 9.21 -6.76 15.13
N ASP A 56 10.17 -5.88 14.78
CA ASP A 56 11.23 -5.44 15.69
C ASP A 56 10.72 -4.44 16.75
N ASP A 57 9.62 -3.72 16.47
CA ASP A 57 8.91 -2.90 17.47
C ASP A 57 8.16 -3.77 18.50
N PHE A 58 7.83 -5.02 18.15
CA PHE A 58 7.12 -5.99 19.01
C PHE A 58 8.07 -7.05 19.59
N GLN A 59 9.06 -6.63 20.39
CA GLN A 59 9.81 -7.57 21.24
C GLN A 59 8.99 -8.29 22.33
N MET A 60 7.65 -8.22 22.33
CA MET A 60 6.83 -8.92 23.34
C MET A 60 5.51 -9.49 22.79
N SER A 61 5.40 -10.82 22.87
CA SER A 61 4.19 -11.60 23.19
C SER A 61 3.37 -12.25 22.06
N SER A 62 3.73 -13.49 21.76
CA SER A 62 2.86 -14.60 21.30
C SER A 62 2.33 -14.62 19.84
N PRO A 63 2.29 -15.81 19.20
CA PRO A 63 1.83 -16.01 17.82
C PRO A 63 0.31 -15.83 17.61
N VAL A 64 -0.43 -15.37 18.62
CA VAL A 64 -1.87 -15.05 18.55
C VAL A 64 -2.08 -13.52 18.34
N GLY A 65 -1.03 -12.71 18.27
CA GLY A 65 -1.13 -11.25 18.40
C GLY A 65 -1.06 -10.39 17.12
N MET A 66 -0.52 -10.89 16.00
CA MET A 66 -0.20 -9.99 14.86
C MET A 66 -1.41 -9.66 13.97
N GLU A 67 -2.29 -10.62 13.73
CA GLU A 67 -3.48 -10.40 12.89
C GLU A 67 -4.45 -9.43 13.57
N SER A 68 -4.73 -9.59 14.87
CA SER A 68 -5.58 -8.67 15.62
C SER A 68 -4.99 -7.27 15.77
N VAL A 69 -3.66 -7.16 15.91
CA VAL A 69 -2.98 -5.85 15.91
C VAL A 69 -3.09 -5.20 14.54
N LEU A 70 -2.90 -5.95 13.46
CA LEU A 70 -3.07 -5.44 12.11
C LEU A 70 -4.52 -5.00 11.84
N GLU A 71 -5.51 -5.78 12.26
CA GLU A 71 -6.93 -5.40 12.16
C GLU A 71 -7.23 -4.10 12.91
N GLU A 72 -6.62 -3.89 14.09
CA GLU A 72 -6.74 -2.64 14.83
C GLU A 72 -6.07 -1.48 14.10
N LYS A 73 -4.87 -1.69 13.55
CA LYS A 73 -4.12 -0.66 12.80
C LYS A 73 -4.78 -0.26 11.50
N LEU A 74 -5.40 -1.21 10.81
CA LEU A 74 -6.12 -0.97 9.57
C LEU A 74 -7.56 -0.51 9.81
N ARG A 75 -8.02 -0.42 11.07
CA ARG A 75 -9.36 0.07 11.37
C ARG A 75 -9.46 1.53 10.94
N GLY A 76 -10.37 1.80 10.00
CA GLY A 76 -10.55 3.14 9.43
C GLY A 76 -9.68 3.40 8.20
N CYS A 77 -8.77 2.48 7.86
CA CYS A 77 -7.98 2.58 6.63
C CYS A 77 -8.73 2.01 5.43
N VAL A 78 -8.44 2.54 4.24
CA VAL A 78 -9.05 2.13 2.98
C VAL A 78 -7.99 1.53 2.07
N LEU A 79 -8.22 0.32 1.54
CA LEU A 79 -7.31 -0.29 0.57
C LEU A 79 -7.36 0.48 -0.75
N VAL A 80 -6.23 1.05 -1.16
CA VAL A 80 -6.10 1.89 -2.36
C VAL A 80 -5.23 1.26 -3.44
N ALA A 81 -4.31 0.35 -3.12
CA ALA A 81 -3.58 -0.42 -4.12
C ALA A 81 -3.14 -1.81 -3.64
N GLU A 82 -2.94 -2.72 -4.58
CA GLU A 82 -2.29 -4.01 -4.38
C GLU A 82 -1.18 -4.17 -5.40
N ILE A 83 0.05 -4.35 -4.93
CA ILE A 83 1.26 -4.32 -5.72
C ILE A 83 1.95 -5.68 -5.60
N GLY A 84 2.11 -6.38 -6.71
CA GLY A 84 2.80 -7.66 -6.81
C GLY A 84 3.33 -7.87 -8.22
N GLU A 85 3.13 -9.06 -8.79
CA GLU A 85 3.39 -9.30 -10.22
C GLU A 85 2.52 -8.40 -11.11
N GLU A 86 1.29 -8.14 -10.66
CA GLU A 86 0.39 -7.16 -11.24
C GLU A 86 0.12 -6.04 -10.23
N VAL A 87 -0.19 -4.85 -10.73
CA VAL A 87 -0.60 -3.72 -9.89
C VAL A 87 -2.09 -3.47 -10.09
N ARG A 88 -2.86 -3.62 -9.01
CA ARG A 88 -4.27 -3.25 -8.96
C ARG A 88 -4.42 -1.94 -8.18
N LEU A 89 -4.95 -0.91 -8.84
CA LEU A 89 -5.25 0.38 -8.23
C LEU A 89 -6.75 0.51 -7.98
N TYR A 90 -7.14 1.13 -6.86
CA TYR A 90 -8.54 1.47 -6.55
C TYR A 90 -8.72 3.00 -6.60
N PRO A 91 -8.73 3.60 -7.80
CA PRO A 91 -8.53 5.04 -7.96
C PRO A 91 -9.67 5.88 -7.37
N HIS A 92 -10.91 5.37 -7.35
CA HIS A 92 -12.03 6.08 -6.71
C HIS A 92 -11.96 6.10 -5.18
N ARG A 93 -11.13 5.25 -4.57
CA ARG A 93 -10.94 5.20 -3.12
C ARG A 93 -9.87 6.17 -2.61
N LEU A 94 -8.99 6.63 -3.50
CA LEU A 94 -7.98 7.63 -3.19
C LEU A 94 -8.66 8.96 -2.84
N SER A 95 -8.16 9.63 -1.79
CA SER A 95 -8.44 11.05 -1.57
C SER A 95 -7.86 11.95 -2.67
N ALA A 96 -8.19 13.24 -2.63
CA ALA A 96 -7.66 14.20 -3.60
C ALA A 96 -6.12 14.28 -3.53
N ASP A 97 -5.56 14.33 -2.32
CA ASP A 97 -4.11 14.42 -2.09
C ASP A 97 -3.41 13.16 -2.61
N GLN A 98 -3.99 11.98 -2.33
CA GLN A 98 -3.42 10.73 -2.83
C GLN A 98 -3.61 10.54 -4.34
N ARG A 99 -4.64 11.12 -4.95
CA ARG A 99 -4.73 11.16 -6.42
C ARG A 99 -3.61 11.99 -7.02
N GLU A 100 -3.29 13.16 -6.45
CA GLU A 100 -2.19 13.99 -6.93
C GLU A 100 -0.85 13.24 -6.83
N PHE A 101 -0.58 12.61 -5.68
CA PHE A 101 0.62 11.78 -5.50
C PHE A 101 0.71 10.65 -6.53
N PHE A 102 -0.35 9.86 -6.70
CA PHE A 102 -0.36 8.76 -7.67
C PHE A 102 -0.28 9.25 -9.12
N ALA A 103 -0.81 10.43 -9.43
CA ALA A 103 -0.68 11.03 -10.76
C ALA A 103 0.78 11.43 -11.07
N LEU A 104 1.50 11.94 -10.07
CA LEU A 104 2.93 12.26 -10.21
C LEU A 104 3.77 11.00 -10.41
N GLU A 105 3.45 9.94 -9.67
CA GLU A 105 4.21 8.69 -9.69
C GLU A 105 3.92 7.84 -10.95
N LEU A 106 2.65 7.74 -11.37
CA LEU A 106 2.24 6.91 -12.53
C LEU A 106 2.18 7.69 -13.85
N GLY A 107 2.09 9.02 -13.77
CA GLY A 107 1.67 9.88 -14.87
C GLY A 107 0.16 10.14 -14.85
N GLU A 108 -0.22 11.40 -15.10
CA GLU A 108 -1.62 11.86 -15.12
C GLU A 108 -2.49 11.02 -16.07
N ASP A 109 -2.01 10.76 -17.28
CA ASP A 109 -2.73 9.98 -18.29
C ASP A 109 -3.10 8.57 -17.79
N VAL A 110 -2.19 7.92 -17.04
CA VAL A 110 -2.41 6.57 -16.50
C VAL A 110 -3.45 6.60 -15.40
N LEU A 111 -3.41 7.61 -14.52
CA LEU A 111 -4.39 7.74 -13.45
C LEU A 111 -5.78 8.09 -14.00
N GLU A 112 -5.87 8.96 -15.01
CA GLU A 112 -7.14 9.31 -15.64
C GLU A 112 -7.77 8.12 -16.36
N ASP A 113 -6.98 7.31 -17.09
CA ASP A 113 -7.46 6.06 -17.68
C ASP A 113 -7.96 5.09 -16.61
N ALA A 114 -7.22 4.95 -15.50
CA ALA A 114 -7.61 4.11 -14.38
C ALA A 114 -8.95 4.55 -13.77
N LEU A 115 -9.15 5.84 -13.54
CA LEU A 115 -10.41 6.42 -13.06
C LEU A 115 -11.56 6.16 -14.03
N ALA A 116 -11.34 6.30 -15.34
CA ALA A 116 -12.38 6.06 -16.34
C ALA A 116 -12.80 4.57 -16.40
N ARG A 117 -11.88 3.65 -16.10
CA ARG A 117 -12.09 2.20 -16.15
C ARG A 117 -12.68 1.61 -14.87
N ASP A 118 -12.50 2.24 -13.72
CA ASP A 118 -12.98 1.75 -12.42
C ASP A 118 -14.50 1.98 -12.23
N THR A 119 -15.31 1.33 -13.05
CA THR A 119 -16.76 1.58 -13.10
C THR A 119 -17.56 1.04 -11.90
N ASP A 120 -17.02 0.06 -11.17
CA ASP A 120 -17.69 -0.62 -10.05
C ASP A 120 -16.91 -0.58 -8.73
N GLY A 121 -15.76 0.11 -8.69
CA GLY A 121 -14.92 0.22 -7.51
C GLY A 121 -14.17 -1.07 -7.15
N SER A 122 -14.13 -2.06 -8.06
CA SER A 122 -13.37 -3.30 -7.89
C SER A 122 -11.87 -3.14 -8.16
N GLY A 123 -11.47 -1.94 -8.56
CA GLY A 123 -10.10 -1.60 -8.89
C GLY A 123 -9.69 -2.11 -10.27
N VAL A 124 -8.68 -1.45 -10.82
CA VAL A 124 -8.20 -1.64 -12.20
C VAL A 124 -6.77 -2.15 -12.19
N LEU A 125 -6.49 -3.11 -13.07
CA LEU A 125 -5.12 -3.55 -13.33
C LEU A 125 -4.41 -2.50 -14.20
N LEU A 126 -3.26 -2.07 -13.73
CA LEU A 126 -2.34 -1.17 -14.42
C LEU A 126 -1.30 -1.97 -15.21
N ASP A 127 -0.87 -1.41 -16.33
CA ASP A 127 0.23 -1.93 -17.16
C ASP A 127 1.48 -1.09 -16.84
N LEU A 128 2.33 -1.59 -15.93
CA LEU A 128 3.47 -0.88 -15.34
C LEU A 128 4.78 -1.67 -15.42
#